data_AF-A0A328VB89-F1
#
_entry.id   AF-A0A328VB89-F1
#
_cell.length_a   1.000
_cell.length_b   1.000
_cell.length_c   1.000
_cell.angle_alpha   90.00
_cell.angle_beta   90.00
_cell.angle_gamma   90.00
#
_symmetry.space_group_name_H-M   'P 1'
#
loop_
_entity.id
_entity.type
_entity.pdbx_description
1 polymer ?
#
loop_
_entity_poly.entity_id
_entity_poly.type
_entity_poly.pdbx_seq_one_letter_code
_entity_poly.pdbx_strand_id
1 'polypeptide(L)'
;MTRSSEERPPEQRTPALDESQHSANQHEAASASMLKSWSASQNREINLAQTRNLQRQLVLLREENKRLRTELAEQRAELERLVAAYNAQQASFDEELAALKEGHQQQIEQYQAHLRDMLAENRHLQAEKQILQGQYKDLQRNFQQAVEEEAHKMIAEAANTIIMRPDHVPSLFQDVKKTIELKVRQEEDEQAAAALYLIRDAQRRARQLEEELAHERQQIASERQQLLQMQQSIREQAELRYKTLVSHLGGRWSLAVTLSVLLLIVPLPVLQSLFYFVLHFPAMVSLYVPILICLVLITIFARLRVAMATYYSSAPRKSSTTKT
;
A
#
# COMPACT_ATOMS: atom_id res chain seq x y z
N MET A 1 -19.13 -13.38 -15.92
CA MET A 1 -20.11 -14.47 -16.10
C MET A 1 -19.43 -15.81 -15.83
N THR A 2 -19.54 -16.33 -14.61
CA THR A 2 -19.57 -17.78 -14.29
C THR A 2 -20.03 -17.87 -12.84
N ARG A 3 -21.23 -18.41 -12.68
CA ARG A 3 -22.03 -18.52 -11.46
C ARG A 3 -21.67 -19.86 -10.82
N SER A 4 -20.95 -19.85 -9.70
CA SER A 4 -20.69 -21.07 -8.92
C SER A 4 -21.62 -21.07 -7.71
N SER A 5 -22.72 -21.80 -7.85
CA SER A 5 -23.60 -22.20 -6.77
C SER A 5 -22.87 -23.24 -5.93
N GLU A 6 -22.70 -23.01 -4.63
CA GLU A 6 -22.18 -24.04 -3.73
C GLU A 6 -23.11 -24.19 -2.51
N GLU A 7 -23.90 -25.25 -2.65
CA GLU A 7 -24.57 -26.13 -1.70
C GLU A 7 -24.55 -25.80 -0.21
N ARG A 8 -25.77 -25.64 0.34
CA ARG A 8 -26.12 -25.80 1.76
C ARG A 8 -26.20 -27.29 2.11
N PRO A 9 -25.65 -27.75 3.25
CA PRO A 9 -25.96 -29.05 3.80
C PRO A 9 -27.30 -29.06 4.57
N PRO A 10 -27.97 -30.22 4.64
CA PRO A 10 -29.35 -30.36 5.15
C PRO A 10 -29.44 -30.42 6.68
N GLU A 11 -30.57 -29.91 7.19
CA GLU A 11 -31.04 -30.01 8.57
C GLU A 11 -31.17 -31.48 9.02
N GLN A 12 -30.43 -31.82 10.07
CA GLN A 12 -30.51 -33.11 10.74
C GLN A 12 -31.61 -33.04 11.82
N ARG A 13 -32.82 -33.50 11.48
CA ARG A 13 -33.87 -33.83 12.45
C ARG A 13 -33.51 -35.13 13.17
N THR A 14 -33.54 -35.11 14.49
CA THR A 14 -33.60 -36.30 15.34
C THR A 14 -34.84 -36.26 16.23
N PRO A 15 -35.37 -37.43 16.62
CA PRO A 15 -36.80 -37.68 16.75
C PRO A 15 -37.32 -37.66 18.19
N ALA A 16 -38.64 -37.59 18.27
CA ALA A 16 -39.45 -37.80 19.47
C ALA A 16 -39.17 -39.16 20.11
N LEU A 17 -39.11 -39.19 21.44
CA LEU A 17 -38.91 -40.40 22.23
C LEU A 17 -40.28 -40.87 22.74
N ASP A 18 -40.61 -42.10 22.32
CA ASP A 18 -41.84 -42.81 22.59
C ASP A 18 -42.07 -43.15 24.06
N GLU A 19 -43.36 -43.21 24.38
CA GLU A 19 -43.97 -43.88 25.51
C GLU A 19 -43.47 -45.33 25.65
N SER A 20 -43.15 -45.73 26.88
CA SER A 20 -43.12 -47.14 27.26
C SER A 20 -43.80 -47.31 28.61
N GLN A 21 -45.01 -47.87 28.53
CA GLN A 21 -45.72 -48.49 29.63
C GLN A 21 -45.01 -49.79 30.02
N HIS A 22 -44.73 -49.99 31.30
CA HIS A 22 -44.67 -51.36 31.85
C HIS A 22 -45.31 -51.42 33.23
N SER A 23 -46.37 -52.22 33.26
CA SER A 23 -47.10 -52.71 34.41
C SER A 23 -46.40 -53.96 34.95
N ALA A 24 -46.38 -54.11 36.28
CA ALA A 24 -46.38 -55.36 37.06
C ALA A 24 -45.47 -55.24 38.29
N ASN A 25 -46.07 -55.12 39.46
CA ASN A 25 -45.97 -56.14 40.52
C ASN A 25 -46.73 -55.66 41.76
N GLN A 26 -47.95 -56.20 41.89
CA GLN A 26 -48.65 -56.34 43.15
C GLN A 26 -48.13 -57.61 43.83
N HIS A 27 -47.87 -57.50 45.14
CA HIS A 27 -47.98 -58.51 46.20
C HIS A 27 -46.83 -58.36 47.20
N GLU A 28 -47.15 -57.78 48.36
CA GLU A 28 -46.71 -58.17 49.70
C GLU A 28 -46.82 -56.97 50.65
N ALA A 29 -47.99 -56.86 51.29
CA ALA A 29 -48.18 -55.97 52.43
C ALA A 29 -49.22 -56.58 53.36
N ALA A 30 -48.79 -57.35 54.35
CA ALA A 30 -49.64 -57.72 55.48
C ALA A 30 -48.82 -58.09 56.73
N SER A 31 -47.97 -57.17 57.23
CA SER A 31 -47.46 -57.17 58.62
C SER A 31 -46.51 -56.01 59.00
N ALA A 32 -46.63 -54.82 58.38
CA ALA A 32 -45.77 -53.66 58.71
C ALA A 32 -46.51 -52.30 58.72
N SER A 33 -47.82 -52.28 59.01
CA SER A 33 -48.70 -51.12 58.76
C SER A 33 -48.95 -50.17 59.93
N MET A 34 -48.47 -50.44 61.16
CA MET A 34 -48.71 -49.52 62.30
C MET A 34 -47.54 -48.61 62.70
N LEU A 35 -46.32 -48.83 62.17
CA LEU A 35 -45.17 -47.91 62.38
C LEU A 35 -44.79 -47.11 61.12
N LYS A 36 -45.51 -47.27 60.00
CA LYS A 36 -45.22 -46.64 58.69
C LYS A 36 -46.13 -45.45 58.35
N SER A 37 -47.20 -45.22 59.11
CA SER A 37 -48.16 -44.13 58.86
C SER A 37 -47.66 -42.75 59.31
N TRP A 38 -46.75 -42.69 60.29
CA TRP A 38 -46.12 -41.42 60.71
C TRP A 38 -45.01 -40.95 59.74
N SER A 39 -44.18 -41.86 59.22
CA SER A 39 -43.16 -41.51 58.21
C SER A 39 -43.76 -41.26 56.82
N ALA A 40 -44.95 -41.80 56.51
CA ALA A 40 -45.63 -41.55 55.24
C ALA A 40 -46.19 -40.12 55.12
N SER A 41 -46.61 -39.48 56.21
CA SER A 41 -47.08 -38.08 56.18
C SER A 41 -45.90 -37.11 56.02
N GLN A 42 -44.82 -37.32 56.77
CA GLN A 42 -43.62 -36.50 56.69
C GLN A 42 -42.91 -36.65 55.33
N ASN A 43 -42.87 -37.87 54.77
CA ASN A 43 -42.35 -38.09 53.41
C ASN A 43 -43.21 -37.46 52.31
N ARG A 44 -44.54 -37.33 52.49
CA ARG A 44 -45.41 -36.64 51.52
C ARG A 44 -45.15 -35.14 51.52
N GLU A 45 -44.96 -34.52 52.67
CA GLU A 45 -44.65 -33.08 52.77
C GLU A 45 -43.24 -32.78 52.22
N ILE A 46 -42.26 -33.64 52.50
CA ILE A 46 -40.90 -33.51 51.94
C ILE A 46 -40.95 -33.66 50.40
N ASN A 47 -41.72 -34.61 49.88
CA ASN A 47 -41.90 -34.79 48.43
C ASN A 47 -42.60 -33.59 47.77
N LEU A 48 -43.58 -32.96 48.42
CA LEU A 48 -44.24 -31.75 47.91
C LEU A 48 -43.32 -30.52 47.96
N ALA A 49 -42.47 -30.40 48.97
CA ALA A 49 -41.47 -29.34 49.02
C ALA A 49 -40.38 -29.52 47.95
N GLN A 50 -39.94 -30.76 47.71
CA GLN A 50 -39.00 -31.10 46.65
C GLN A 50 -39.60 -30.83 45.26
N THR A 51 -40.84 -31.22 44.99
CA THR A 51 -41.49 -30.97 43.70
C THR A 51 -41.69 -29.47 43.45
N ARG A 52 -42.03 -28.69 44.48
CA ARG A 52 -42.10 -27.22 44.37
C ARG A 52 -40.73 -26.58 44.10
N ASN A 53 -39.66 -27.05 44.73
CA ASN A 53 -38.31 -26.56 44.46
C ASN A 53 -37.84 -26.92 43.03
N LEU A 54 -38.13 -28.14 42.57
CA LEU A 54 -37.86 -28.55 41.18
C LEU A 54 -38.64 -27.71 40.17
N GLN A 55 -39.90 -27.40 40.45
CA GLN A 55 -40.71 -26.51 39.60
C GLN A 55 -40.12 -25.10 39.52
N ARG A 56 -39.66 -24.54 40.66
CA ARG A 56 -38.98 -23.23 40.67
C ARG A 56 -37.69 -23.24 39.86
N GLN A 57 -36.86 -24.28 40.02
CA GLN A 57 -35.64 -24.45 39.23
C GLN A 57 -35.94 -24.55 37.73
N LEU A 58 -37.00 -25.27 37.35
CA LEU A 58 -37.41 -25.42 35.96
C LEU A 58 -37.88 -24.07 35.37
N VAL A 59 -38.63 -23.27 36.14
CA VAL A 59 -39.02 -21.91 35.73
C VAL A 59 -37.79 -21.03 35.53
N LEU A 60 -36.84 -21.04 36.48
CA LEU A 60 -35.59 -20.27 36.36
C LEU A 60 -34.79 -20.68 35.12
N LEU A 61 -34.62 -21.99 34.88
CA LEU A 61 -33.93 -22.49 33.69
C LEU A 61 -34.64 -22.09 32.39
N ARG A 62 -35.98 -22.02 32.36
CA ARG A 62 -36.74 -21.55 31.20
C ARG A 62 -36.54 -20.07 30.96
N GLU A 63 -36.53 -19.25 32.01
CA GLU A 63 -36.26 -17.81 31.92
C GLU A 63 -34.83 -17.54 31.44
N GLU A 64 -33.84 -18.27 32.00
CA GLU A 64 -32.46 -18.17 31.57
C GLU A 64 -32.27 -18.63 30.12
N ASN A 65 -32.90 -19.74 29.70
CA ASN A 65 -32.83 -20.19 28.31
C ASN A 65 -33.47 -19.16 27.36
N LYS A 66 -34.57 -18.52 27.79
CA LYS A 66 -35.20 -17.43 27.01
C LYS A 66 -34.25 -16.22 26.90
N ARG A 67 -33.60 -15.81 28.00
CA ARG A 67 -32.63 -14.72 28.02
C ARG A 67 -31.40 -15.01 27.15
N LEU A 68 -30.85 -16.21 27.23
CA LEU A 68 -29.71 -16.61 26.40
C LEU A 68 -30.07 -16.63 24.92
N ARG A 69 -31.30 -17.02 24.57
CA ARG A 69 -31.78 -16.95 23.18
C ARG A 69 -31.91 -15.51 22.68
N THR A 70 -32.39 -14.58 23.51
CA THR A 70 -32.47 -13.17 23.12
C THR A 70 -31.08 -12.57 22.97
N GLU A 71 -30.16 -12.84 23.90
CA GLU A 71 -28.78 -12.35 23.83
C GLU A 71 -28.03 -12.92 22.61
N LEU A 72 -28.23 -14.20 22.29
CA LEU A 72 -27.66 -14.82 21.09
C LEU A 72 -28.24 -14.20 19.79
N ALA A 73 -29.53 -13.88 19.78
CA ALA A 73 -30.15 -13.20 18.64
C ALA A 73 -29.61 -11.76 18.47
N GLU A 74 -29.42 -11.04 19.58
CA GLU A 74 -28.82 -9.70 19.60
C GLU A 74 -27.38 -9.73 19.07
N GLN A 75 -26.53 -10.64 19.57
CA GLN A 75 -25.15 -10.79 19.11
C GLN A 75 -25.06 -11.16 17.62
N ARG A 76 -25.99 -11.99 17.12
CA ARG A 76 -26.06 -12.31 15.68
C ARG A 76 -26.42 -11.07 14.85
N ALA A 77 -27.39 -10.28 15.30
CA ALA A 77 -27.76 -9.04 14.62
C ALA A 77 -26.62 -8.02 14.62
N GLU A 78 -25.86 -7.92 15.71
CA GLU A 78 -24.66 -7.08 15.78
C GLU A 78 -23.56 -7.54 14.82
N LEU A 79 -23.29 -8.84 14.75
CA LEU A 79 -22.34 -9.41 13.80
C LEU A 79 -22.75 -9.15 12.35
N GLU A 80 -24.03 -9.36 12.01
CA GLU A 80 -24.56 -9.06 10.68
C GLU A 80 -24.40 -7.57 10.33
N ARG A 81 -24.67 -6.68 11.29
CA ARG A 81 -24.47 -5.23 11.12
C ARG A 81 -23.00 -4.87 10.91
N LEU A 82 -22.09 -5.47 11.67
CA LEU A 82 -20.64 -5.25 11.52
C LEU A 82 -20.14 -5.76 10.17
N VAL A 83 -20.61 -6.93 9.72
CA VAL A 83 -20.27 -7.47 8.39
C VAL A 83 -20.80 -6.56 7.28
N ALA A 84 -22.03 -6.07 7.40
CA ALA A 84 -22.60 -5.12 6.44
C ALA A 84 -21.81 -3.81 6.39
N ALA A 85 -21.42 -3.25 7.54
CA ALA A 85 -20.60 -2.05 7.62
C ALA A 85 -19.21 -2.26 7.02
N TYR A 86 -18.57 -3.40 7.31
CA TYR A 86 -17.28 -3.77 6.72
C TYR A 86 -17.37 -3.89 5.21
N ASN A 87 -18.39 -4.56 4.68
CA ASN A 87 -18.58 -4.71 3.24
C ASN A 87 -18.86 -3.36 2.55
N ALA A 88 -19.63 -2.48 3.17
CA ALA A 88 -19.87 -1.13 2.65
C ALA A 88 -18.57 -0.31 2.60
N GLN A 89 -17.75 -0.39 3.65
CA GLN A 89 -16.45 0.27 3.69
C GLN A 89 -15.45 -0.33 2.69
N GLN A 90 -15.48 -1.65 2.49
CA GLN A 90 -14.66 -2.30 1.47
C GLN A 90 -15.07 -1.82 0.06
N ALA A 91 -16.36 -1.71 -0.21
CA ALA A 91 -16.87 -1.21 -1.48
C ALA A 91 -16.46 0.25 -1.74
N SER A 92 -16.49 1.11 -0.72
CA SER A 92 -16.02 2.51 -0.88
C SER A 92 -14.53 2.57 -1.18
N PHE A 93 -13.70 1.74 -0.54
CA PHE A 93 -12.28 1.67 -0.87
C PHE A 93 -12.02 1.15 -2.28
N ASP A 94 -12.79 0.16 -2.73
CA ASP A 94 -12.66 -0.37 -4.09
C ASP A 94 -13.06 0.69 -5.14
N GLU A 95 -14.05 1.53 -4.84
CA GLU A 95 -14.45 2.68 -5.67
C GLU A 95 -13.37 3.77 -5.70
N GLU A 96 -12.83 4.17 -4.55
CA GLU A 96 -11.72 5.13 -4.47
C GLU A 96 -10.47 4.64 -5.22
N LEU A 97 -10.16 3.34 -5.12
CA LEU A 97 -9.06 2.73 -5.85
C LEU A 97 -9.30 2.73 -7.37
N ALA A 98 -10.54 2.52 -7.81
CA ALA A 98 -10.89 2.59 -9.23
C ALA A 98 -10.75 4.03 -9.76
N ALA A 99 -11.28 5.02 -9.02
CA ALA A 99 -11.17 6.43 -9.38
C ALA A 99 -9.70 6.91 -9.41
N LEU A 100 -8.88 6.47 -8.44
CA LEU A 100 -7.45 6.79 -8.41
C LEU A 100 -6.71 6.20 -9.62
N LYS A 101 -7.01 4.95 -9.99
CA LYS A 101 -6.42 4.31 -11.17
C LYS A 101 -6.82 5.03 -12.46
N GLU A 102 -8.08 5.39 -12.60
CA GLU A 102 -8.56 6.14 -13.77
C GLU A 102 -7.89 7.52 -13.84
N GLY A 103 -7.80 8.24 -12.72
CA GLY A 103 -7.12 9.53 -12.65
C GLY A 103 -5.64 9.43 -13.04
N HIS A 104 -4.92 8.41 -12.57
CA HIS A 104 -3.53 8.18 -12.97
C HIS A 104 -3.39 7.80 -14.45
N GLN A 105 -4.31 6.98 -14.97
CA GLN A 105 -4.30 6.61 -16.38
C GLN A 105 -4.51 7.84 -17.28
N GLN A 106 -5.45 8.71 -16.93
CA GLN A 106 -5.68 9.97 -17.64
C GLN A 106 -4.45 10.89 -17.59
N GLN A 107 -3.79 11.00 -16.43
CA GLN A 107 -2.54 11.78 -16.31
C GLN A 107 -1.44 11.23 -17.20
N ILE A 108 -1.26 9.89 -17.24
CA ILE A 108 -0.28 9.25 -18.11
C ILE A 108 -0.58 9.56 -19.57
N GLU A 109 -1.84 9.49 -19.99
CA GLU A 109 -2.26 9.80 -21.36
C GLU A 109 -2.02 11.27 -21.72
N GLN A 110 -2.30 12.20 -20.80
CA GLN A 110 -1.99 13.62 -20.97
C GLN A 110 -0.50 13.88 -21.14
N TYR A 111 0.36 13.28 -20.29
CA TYR A 111 1.81 13.42 -20.43
C TYR A 111 2.33 12.80 -21.72
N GLN A 112 1.78 11.66 -22.13
CA GLN A 112 2.14 11.06 -23.41
C GLN A 112 1.72 11.92 -24.61
N ALA A 113 0.53 12.51 -24.58
CA ALA A 113 0.08 13.45 -25.60
C ALA A 113 1.01 14.66 -25.67
N HIS A 114 1.29 15.29 -24.53
CA HIS A 114 2.18 16.44 -24.45
C HIS A 114 3.60 16.13 -24.96
N LEU A 115 4.15 14.95 -24.63
CA LEU A 115 5.44 14.50 -25.15
C LEU A 115 5.42 14.31 -26.68
N ARG A 116 4.33 13.80 -27.25
CA ARG A 116 4.19 13.66 -28.70
C ARG A 116 4.15 15.03 -29.38
N ASP A 117 3.45 15.99 -28.79
CA ASP A 117 3.34 17.36 -29.33
C ASP A 117 4.71 18.05 -29.30
N MET A 118 5.43 17.98 -28.18
CA MET A 118 6.79 18.51 -28.05
C MET A 118 7.77 17.88 -29.06
N LEU A 119 7.65 16.57 -29.30
CA LEU A 119 8.47 15.89 -30.31
C LEU A 119 8.11 16.32 -31.73
N ALA A 120 6.83 16.55 -32.02
CA ALA A 120 6.38 17.05 -33.31
C ALA A 120 6.88 18.47 -33.56
N GLU A 121 6.80 19.35 -32.57
CA GLU A 121 7.32 20.71 -32.62
C GLU A 121 8.84 20.72 -32.81
N ASN A 122 9.58 19.88 -32.08
CA ASN A 122 11.02 19.78 -32.24
C ASN A 122 11.40 19.36 -33.67
N ARG A 123 10.71 18.37 -34.25
CA ARG A 123 10.91 17.97 -35.65
C ARG A 123 10.58 19.10 -36.62
N HIS A 124 9.51 19.85 -36.36
CA HIS A 124 9.13 20.99 -37.18
C HIS A 124 10.22 22.08 -37.17
N LEU A 125 10.68 22.49 -35.99
CA LEU A 125 11.78 23.46 -35.82
C LEU A 125 13.08 22.95 -36.47
N GLN A 126 13.36 21.65 -36.39
CA GLN A 126 14.53 21.06 -37.05
C GLN A 126 14.42 21.16 -38.57
N ALA A 127 13.23 20.93 -39.14
CA ALA A 127 12.99 21.08 -40.58
C ALA A 127 13.13 22.54 -41.02
N GLU A 128 12.57 23.49 -40.27
CA GLU A 128 12.72 24.93 -40.53
C GLU A 128 14.20 25.36 -40.48
N LYS A 129 14.94 24.89 -39.47
CA LYS A 129 16.38 25.15 -39.35
C LYS A 129 17.14 24.63 -40.57
N GLN A 130 16.81 23.45 -41.07
CA GLN A 130 17.45 22.88 -42.27
C GLN A 130 17.14 23.73 -43.51
N ILE A 131 15.90 24.19 -43.68
CA ILE A 131 15.49 25.07 -44.78
C ILE A 131 16.27 26.39 -44.72
N LEU A 132 16.32 27.04 -43.55
CA LEU A 132 17.03 28.29 -43.35
C LEU A 132 18.54 28.15 -43.63
N GLN A 133 19.15 27.04 -43.20
CA GLN A 133 20.54 26.73 -43.51
C GLN A 133 20.77 26.54 -45.01
N GLY A 134 19.81 25.94 -45.73
CA GLY A 134 19.84 25.85 -47.19
C GLY A 134 19.84 27.23 -47.84
N GLN A 135 18.86 28.06 -47.48
CA GLN A 135 18.74 29.43 -47.99
C GLN A 135 19.98 30.28 -47.71
N TYR A 136 20.57 30.16 -46.51
CA TYR A 136 21.80 30.87 -46.16
C TYR A 136 22.98 30.46 -47.05
N LYS A 137 23.14 29.15 -47.30
CA LYS A 137 24.20 28.65 -48.19
C LYS A 137 24.00 29.12 -49.62
N ASP A 138 22.76 29.14 -50.10
CA ASP A 138 22.43 29.62 -51.45
C ASP A 138 22.70 31.12 -51.57
N LEU A 139 22.31 31.91 -50.56
CA LEU A 139 22.63 33.34 -50.50
C LEU A 139 24.15 33.58 -50.50
N GLN A 140 24.91 32.82 -49.72
CA GLN A 140 26.36 32.91 -49.67
C GLN A 140 27.00 32.60 -51.03
N ARG A 141 26.52 31.55 -51.73
CA ARG A 141 26.99 31.21 -53.07
C ARG A 141 26.66 32.29 -54.09
N ASN A 142 25.44 32.81 -54.06
CA ASN A 142 25.02 33.89 -54.96
C ASN A 142 25.83 35.16 -54.74
N PHE A 143 26.11 35.50 -53.48
CA PHE A 143 26.97 36.63 -53.14
C PHE A 143 28.41 36.42 -53.62
N GLN A 144 28.98 35.25 -53.36
CA GLN A 144 30.33 34.88 -53.84
C GLN A 144 30.41 34.99 -55.37
N GLN A 145 29.42 34.46 -56.09
CA GLN A 145 29.35 34.53 -57.55
C GLN A 145 29.21 35.97 -58.05
N ALA A 146 28.35 36.79 -57.43
CA ALA A 146 28.18 38.20 -57.79
C ALA A 146 29.48 39.00 -57.57
N VAL A 147 30.17 38.77 -56.45
CA VAL A 147 31.46 39.38 -56.16
C VAL A 147 32.53 38.94 -57.15
N GLU A 148 32.57 37.65 -57.52
CA GLU A 148 33.50 37.14 -58.52
C GLU A 148 33.22 37.74 -59.91
N GLU A 149 31.96 37.79 -60.34
CA GLU A 149 31.54 38.41 -61.61
C GLU A 149 31.87 39.90 -61.65
N GLU A 150 31.60 40.64 -60.57
CA GLU A 150 31.90 42.07 -60.47
C GLU A 150 33.41 42.33 -60.42
N ALA A 151 34.18 41.50 -59.69
CA ALA A 151 35.63 41.55 -59.71
C ALA A 151 36.19 41.26 -61.11
N HIS A 152 35.67 40.26 -61.83
CA HIS A 152 36.08 39.95 -63.21
C HIS A 152 35.74 41.10 -64.15
N LYS A 153 34.57 41.73 -64.00
CA LYS A 153 34.17 42.89 -64.78
C LYS A 153 35.10 44.08 -64.52
N MET A 154 35.40 44.39 -63.26
CA MET A 154 36.36 45.45 -62.90
C MET A 154 37.76 45.17 -63.44
N ILE A 155 38.25 43.91 -63.34
CA ILE A 155 39.55 43.52 -63.88
C ILE A 155 39.57 43.67 -65.41
N ALA A 156 38.50 43.27 -66.10
CA ALA A 156 38.37 43.43 -67.55
C ALA A 156 38.29 44.91 -67.97
N GLU A 157 37.56 45.73 -67.24
CA GLU A 157 37.48 47.18 -67.45
C GLU A 157 38.82 47.88 -67.16
N ALA A 158 39.51 47.50 -66.08
CA ALA A 158 40.85 47.98 -65.75
C ALA A 158 41.87 47.57 -66.83
N ALA A 159 41.83 46.32 -67.29
CA ALA A 159 42.69 45.84 -68.38
C ALA A 159 42.42 46.61 -69.68
N ASN A 160 41.15 46.82 -70.06
CA ASN A 160 40.78 47.59 -71.24
C ASN A 160 41.20 49.07 -71.13
N THR A 161 41.08 49.68 -69.96
CA THR A 161 41.48 51.08 -69.75
C THR A 161 43.00 51.26 -69.73
N ILE A 162 43.76 50.31 -69.18
CA ILE A 162 45.24 50.27 -69.25
C ILE A 162 45.72 50.13 -70.70
N ILE A 163 45.01 49.35 -71.54
CA ILE A 163 45.34 49.20 -72.97
C ILE A 163 45.00 50.48 -73.76
N MET A 164 43.95 51.23 -73.39
CA MET A 164 43.49 52.39 -74.16
C MET A 164 44.16 53.73 -73.78
N ARG A 165 44.68 53.91 -72.56
CA ARG A 165 45.41 55.13 -72.15
C ARG A 165 46.45 54.83 -71.04
N PRO A 166 47.71 54.53 -71.38
CA PRO A 166 48.74 54.24 -70.38
C PRO A 166 49.22 55.47 -69.57
N ASP A 167 48.87 56.70 -69.96
CA ASP A 167 49.60 57.88 -69.45
C ASP A 167 48.86 58.85 -68.53
N HIS A 168 47.56 58.74 -68.24
CA HIS A 168 46.90 59.73 -67.37
C HIS A 168 45.84 59.12 -66.45
N VAL A 169 46.19 58.98 -65.17
CA VAL A 169 45.25 58.76 -64.05
C VAL A 169 44.55 60.09 -63.75
N PRO A 170 43.23 60.23 -63.98
CA PRO A 170 42.52 61.49 -63.77
C PRO A 170 42.41 61.84 -62.28
N SER A 171 42.66 63.10 -61.91
CA SER A 171 42.55 63.60 -60.53
C SER A 171 41.16 63.45 -59.89
N LEU A 172 40.10 63.29 -60.69
CA LEU A 172 38.74 62.99 -60.24
C LEU A 172 38.61 61.66 -59.47
N PHE A 173 39.49 60.69 -59.71
CA PHE A 173 39.52 59.44 -58.95
C PHE A 173 39.91 59.65 -57.49
N GLN A 174 40.63 60.73 -57.15
CA GLN A 174 41.00 60.99 -55.75
C GLN A 174 39.79 61.40 -54.91
N ASP A 175 38.86 62.19 -55.45
CA ASP A 175 37.65 62.61 -54.72
C ASP A 175 36.64 61.48 -54.60
N VAL A 176 36.48 60.66 -55.64
CA VAL A 176 35.65 59.44 -55.57
C VAL A 176 36.26 58.44 -54.57
N LYS A 177 37.58 58.23 -54.61
CA LYS A 177 38.28 57.38 -53.64
C LYS A 177 38.08 57.87 -52.21
N LYS A 178 38.23 59.17 -51.94
CA LYS A 178 37.98 59.74 -50.61
C LYS A 178 36.53 59.57 -50.17
N THR A 179 35.57 59.72 -51.07
CA THR A 179 34.14 59.56 -50.76
C THR A 179 33.80 58.09 -50.49
N ILE A 180 34.41 57.16 -51.23
CA ILE A 180 34.29 55.72 -50.99
C ILE A 180 34.96 55.33 -49.66
N GLU A 181 36.18 55.82 -49.38
CA GLU A 181 36.86 55.59 -48.10
C GLU A 181 36.04 56.13 -46.93
N LEU A 182 35.38 57.28 -47.09
CA LEU A 182 34.46 57.82 -46.10
C LEU A 182 33.21 56.95 -45.90
N LYS A 183 32.58 56.50 -46.99
CA LYS A 183 31.42 55.60 -46.91
C LYS A 183 31.76 54.24 -46.29
N VAL A 184 32.89 53.66 -46.69
CA VAL A 184 33.37 52.37 -46.14
C VAL A 184 33.62 52.52 -44.64
N ARG A 185 34.29 53.59 -44.20
CA ARG A 185 34.44 53.85 -42.75
C ARG A 185 33.11 54.01 -42.04
N GLN A 186 32.15 54.70 -42.67
CA GLN A 186 30.85 54.92 -42.07
C GLN A 186 30.04 53.62 -41.93
N GLU A 187 30.10 52.73 -42.92
CA GLU A 187 29.50 51.39 -42.86
C GLU A 187 30.24 50.48 -41.87
N GLU A 188 31.57 50.54 -41.79
CA GLU A 188 32.36 49.81 -40.80
C GLU A 188 32.01 50.25 -39.37
N ASP A 189 31.87 51.55 -39.14
CA ASP A 189 31.47 52.11 -37.85
C ASP A 189 30.02 51.71 -37.47
N GLU A 190 29.10 51.69 -38.44
CA GLU A 190 27.71 51.25 -38.24
C GLU A 190 27.64 49.74 -37.92
N GLN A 191 28.40 48.92 -38.65
CA GLN A 191 28.50 47.49 -38.40
C GLN A 191 29.18 47.20 -37.04
N ALA A 192 30.21 47.95 -36.67
CA ALA A 192 30.85 47.84 -35.36
C ALA A 192 29.88 48.19 -34.24
N ALA A 193 29.08 49.25 -34.40
CA ALA A 193 28.05 49.63 -33.44
C ALA A 193 26.95 48.55 -33.31
N ALA A 194 26.49 47.98 -34.43
CA ALA A 194 25.52 46.90 -34.44
C ALA A 194 26.06 45.64 -33.75
N ALA A 195 27.33 45.28 -34.00
CA ALA A 195 27.99 44.15 -33.35
C ALA A 195 28.12 44.35 -31.83
N LEU A 196 28.51 45.55 -31.37
CA LEU A 196 28.56 45.89 -29.96
C LEU A 196 27.19 45.83 -29.29
N TYR A 197 26.13 46.26 -29.98
CA TYR A 197 24.76 46.13 -29.49
C TYR A 197 24.36 44.67 -29.30
N LEU A 198 24.64 43.81 -30.28
CA LEU A 198 24.36 42.38 -30.21
C LEU A 198 25.13 41.70 -29.07
N ILE A 199 26.42 42.02 -28.90
CA ILE A 199 27.23 41.50 -27.79
C ILE A 199 26.62 41.91 -26.45
N ARG A 200 26.17 43.16 -26.31
CA ARG A 200 25.55 43.65 -25.08
C ARG A 200 24.20 42.99 -24.81
N ASP A 201 23.40 42.74 -25.84
CA ASP A 201 22.13 42.03 -25.69
C ASP A 201 22.35 40.56 -25.33
N ALA A 202 23.29 39.89 -25.99
CA ALA A 202 23.70 38.53 -25.64
C ALA A 202 24.21 38.45 -24.18
N GLN A 203 24.96 39.44 -23.72
CA GLN A 203 25.43 39.50 -22.33
C GLN A 203 24.28 39.71 -21.33
N ARG A 204 23.24 40.47 -21.69
CA ARG A 204 22.04 40.62 -20.85
C ARG A 204 21.26 39.30 -20.75
N ARG A 205 21.05 38.63 -21.88
CA ARG A 205 20.38 37.31 -21.91
C ARG A 205 21.18 36.26 -21.15
N ALA A 206 22.50 36.28 -21.25
CA ALA A 206 23.37 35.38 -20.48
C ALA A 206 23.18 35.58 -18.96
N ARG A 207 23.11 36.84 -18.49
CA ARG A 207 22.85 37.14 -17.07
C ARG A 207 21.46 36.70 -16.61
N GLN A 208 20.44 36.90 -17.45
CA GLN A 208 19.08 36.42 -17.14
C GLN A 208 19.04 34.89 -16.99
N LEU A 209 19.71 34.17 -17.90
CA LEU A 209 19.82 32.71 -17.81
C LEU A 209 20.62 32.27 -16.57
N GLU A 210 21.66 33.00 -16.17
CA GLU A 210 22.39 32.72 -14.93
C GLU A 210 21.51 32.91 -13.69
N GLU A 211 20.65 33.94 -13.67
CA GLU A 211 19.68 34.18 -12.59
C GLU A 211 18.61 33.10 -12.52
N GLU A 212 18.07 32.68 -13.67
CA GLU A 212 17.11 31.58 -13.78
C GLU A 212 17.72 30.25 -13.33
N LEU A 213 18.94 29.94 -13.75
CA LEU A 213 19.65 28.71 -13.36
C LEU A 213 19.97 28.72 -11.86
N ALA A 214 20.29 29.88 -11.28
CA ALA A 214 20.44 30.02 -9.84
C ALA A 214 19.12 29.74 -9.09
N HIS A 215 17.98 30.20 -9.61
CA HIS A 215 16.66 29.92 -9.05
C HIS A 215 16.32 28.43 -9.15
N GLU A 216 16.53 27.79 -10.30
CA GLU A 216 16.30 26.35 -10.47
C GLU A 216 17.18 25.52 -9.52
N ARG A 217 18.45 25.88 -9.36
CA ARG A 217 19.34 25.20 -8.39
C ARG A 217 18.83 25.32 -6.96
N GLN A 218 18.29 26.48 -6.61
CA GLN A 218 17.71 26.70 -5.29
C GLN A 218 16.43 25.87 -5.09
N GLN A 219 15.57 25.78 -6.10
CA GLN A 219 14.37 24.93 -6.08
C GLN A 219 14.74 23.44 -5.96
N ILE A 220 15.71 22.96 -6.74
CA ILE A 220 16.20 21.58 -6.65
C ILE A 220 16.78 21.29 -5.26
N ALA A 221 17.46 22.26 -4.64
CA ALA A 221 17.97 22.10 -3.28
C ALA A 221 16.84 21.99 -2.24
N SER A 222 15.79 22.81 -2.35
CA SER A 222 14.64 22.73 -1.45
C SER A 222 13.83 21.45 -1.63
N GLU A 223 13.62 21.00 -2.88
CA GLU A 223 12.97 19.72 -3.18
C GLU A 223 13.76 18.53 -2.60
N ARG A 224 15.10 18.53 -2.75
CA ARG A 224 15.94 17.49 -2.14
C ARG A 224 15.82 17.48 -0.62
N GLN A 225 15.79 18.64 0.01
CA GLN A 225 15.61 18.74 1.45
C GLN A 225 14.24 18.21 1.88
N GLN A 226 13.18 18.52 1.13
CA GLN A 226 11.84 18.00 1.37
C GLN A 226 11.77 16.47 1.20
N LEU A 227 12.43 15.91 0.19
CA LEU A 227 12.53 14.47 -0.02
C LEU A 227 13.27 13.77 1.13
N LEU A 228 14.36 14.36 1.63
CA LEU A 228 15.08 13.82 2.78
C LEU A 228 14.21 13.84 4.04
N GLN A 229 13.44 14.92 4.27
CA GLN A 229 12.48 14.98 5.38
C GLN A 229 11.38 13.92 5.24
N MET A 230 10.86 13.71 4.03
CA MET A 230 9.86 12.67 3.78
C MET A 230 10.42 11.27 4.00
N GLN A 231 11.66 10.99 3.59
CA GLN A 231 12.31 9.72 3.87
C GLN A 231 12.53 9.50 5.37
N GLN A 232 12.90 10.55 6.10
CA GLN A 232 13.03 10.49 7.56
C GLN A 232 11.69 10.19 8.24
N SER A 233 10.60 10.87 7.85
CA SER A 233 9.28 10.62 8.43
C SER A 233 8.75 9.21 8.13
N ILE A 234 9.00 8.69 6.93
CA ILE A 234 8.66 7.29 6.58
C ILE A 234 9.46 6.32 7.45
N ARG A 235 10.75 6.58 7.67
CA ARG A 235 11.60 5.74 8.52
C ARG A 235 11.11 5.74 9.98
N GLU A 236 10.78 6.90 10.52
CA GLU A 236 10.22 7.04 11.87
C GLU A 236 8.88 6.30 11.99
N GLN A 237 8.00 6.42 10.98
CA GLN A 237 6.73 5.70 10.96
C GLN A 237 6.93 4.19 10.89
N ALA A 238 7.90 3.71 10.11
CA ALA A 238 8.25 2.30 10.04
C ALA A 238 8.81 1.79 11.38
N GLU A 239 9.63 2.59 12.06
CA GLU A 239 10.17 2.26 13.39
C GLU A 239 9.06 2.18 14.44
N LEU A 240 8.10 3.11 14.43
CA LEU A 240 6.93 3.07 15.32
C LEU A 240 6.06 1.84 15.06
N ARG A 241 5.82 1.49 13.78
CA ARG A 241 5.13 0.24 13.41
C ARG A 241 5.88 -1.00 13.89
N TYR A 242 7.21 -1.00 13.78
CA TYR A 242 8.02 -2.10 14.28
C TYR A 242 7.94 -2.22 15.80
N LYS A 243 8.08 -1.12 16.54
CA LYS A 243 7.98 -1.09 18.01
C LYS A 243 6.62 -1.57 18.51
N THR A 244 5.53 -1.14 17.86
CA THR A 244 4.17 -1.58 18.20
C THR A 244 3.94 -3.06 17.89
N LEU A 245 4.42 -3.56 16.76
CA LEU A 245 4.36 -4.99 16.46
C LEU A 245 5.15 -5.81 17.48
N VAL A 246 6.38 -5.40 17.81
CA VAL A 246 7.21 -6.10 18.80
C VAL A 246 6.58 -6.06 20.20
N SER A 247 5.98 -4.95 20.62
CA SER A 247 5.30 -4.87 21.92
C SER A 247 4.05 -5.76 21.98
N HIS A 248 3.24 -5.78 20.91
CA HIS A 248 2.08 -6.66 20.81
C HIS A 248 2.48 -8.15 20.78
N LEU A 249 3.53 -8.51 20.03
CA LEU A 249 4.06 -9.86 20.05
C LEU A 249 4.57 -10.19 21.46
N GLY A 250 5.39 -9.34 22.07
CA GLY A 250 5.93 -9.53 23.41
C GLY A 250 4.85 -9.75 24.48
N GLY A 251 3.78 -8.97 24.44
CA GLY A 251 2.62 -9.15 25.33
C GLY A 251 1.93 -10.50 25.13
N ARG A 252 1.68 -10.90 23.87
CA ARG A 252 1.08 -12.21 23.56
C ARG A 252 1.98 -13.36 23.97
N TRP A 253 3.29 -13.27 23.74
CA TRP A 253 4.26 -14.28 24.15
C TRP A 253 4.35 -14.39 25.68
N SER A 254 4.41 -13.26 26.39
CA SER A 254 4.43 -13.24 27.85
C SER A 254 3.17 -13.90 28.43
N LEU A 255 1.98 -13.51 27.95
CA LEU A 255 0.71 -14.12 28.37
C LEU A 255 0.65 -15.61 28.03
N ALA A 256 1.14 -15.98 26.85
CA ALA A 256 1.19 -17.36 26.39
C ALA A 256 2.15 -18.23 27.23
N VAL A 257 3.24 -17.66 27.75
CA VAL A 257 4.17 -18.32 28.67
C VAL A 257 3.56 -18.42 30.06
N THR A 258 3.03 -17.33 30.62
CA THR A 258 2.40 -17.34 31.96
C THR A 258 1.22 -18.30 32.02
N LEU A 259 0.36 -18.32 30.99
CA LEU A 259 -0.75 -19.26 30.90
C LEU A 259 -0.27 -20.71 30.80
N SER A 260 0.82 -20.97 30.04
CA SER A 260 1.39 -22.32 29.97
C SER A 260 1.97 -22.80 31.30
N VAL A 261 2.61 -21.90 32.07
CA VAL A 261 3.13 -22.20 33.41
C VAL A 261 1.98 -22.44 34.38
N LEU A 262 0.93 -21.61 34.36
CA LEU A 262 -0.26 -21.78 35.18
C LEU A 262 -0.96 -23.11 34.88
N LEU A 263 -1.14 -23.43 33.60
CA LEU A 263 -1.75 -24.68 33.12
C LEU A 263 -0.94 -25.92 33.56
N LEU A 264 0.37 -25.77 33.83
CA LEU A 264 1.20 -26.86 34.32
C LEU A 264 1.17 -27.02 35.84
N ILE A 265 1.18 -25.89 36.57
CA ILE A 265 1.24 -25.89 38.04
C ILE A 265 -0.10 -26.35 38.64
N VAL A 266 -1.24 -25.92 38.09
CA VAL A 266 -2.57 -26.25 38.61
C VAL A 266 -2.91 -27.76 38.59
N PRO A 267 -2.64 -28.54 37.53
CA PRO A 267 -2.93 -29.97 37.52
C PRO A 267 -1.90 -30.81 38.27
N LEU A 268 -0.69 -30.30 38.55
CA LEU A 268 0.35 -31.03 39.26
C LEU A 268 -0.12 -31.60 40.62
N PRO A 269 -0.72 -30.83 41.54
CA PRO A 269 -1.23 -31.35 42.80
C PRO A 269 -2.41 -32.31 42.62
N VAL A 270 -3.24 -32.10 41.59
CA VAL A 270 -4.37 -32.99 41.27
C VAL A 270 -3.85 -34.36 40.81
N LEU A 271 -2.85 -34.38 39.93
CA LEU A 271 -2.20 -35.62 39.51
C LEU A 271 -1.46 -36.30 40.67
N GLN A 272 -0.72 -35.55 41.48
CA GLN A 272 -0.02 -36.10 42.65
C GLN A 272 -1.01 -36.74 43.64
N SER A 273 -2.14 -36.07 43.92
CA SER A 273 -3.22 -36.60 44.75
C SER A 273 -3.85 -37.86 44.12
N LEU A 274 -4.12 -37.84 42.82
CA LEU A 274 -4.68 -39.00 42.10
C LEU A 274 -3.75 -40.21 42.15
N PHE A 275 -2.45 -40.04 41.87
CA PHE A 275 -1.48 -41.15 41.92
C PHE A 275 -1.28 -41.70 43.34
N TYR A 276 -1.33 -40.82 44.35
CA TYR A 276 -1.19 -41.23 45.74
C TYR A 276 -2.44 -41.94 46.28
N PHE A 277 -3.62 -41.34 46.14
CA PHE A 277 -4.86 -41.85 46.72
C PHE A 277 -5.54 -42.95 45.89
N VAL A 278 -5.50 -42.87 44.56
CA VAL A 278 -6.23 -43.81 43.69
C VAL A 278 -5.35 -45.01 43.34
N LEU A 279 -4.11 -44.77 42.91
CA LEU A 279 -3.22 -45.84 42.43
C LEU A 279 -2.31 -46.45 43.51
N HIS A 280 -2.31 -45.90 44.74
CA HIS A 280 -1.56 -46.44 45.89
C HIS A 280 -0.06 -46.64 45.64
N PHE A 281 0.55 -45.80 44.80
CA PHE A 281 2.00 -45.85 44.56
C PHE A 281 2.78 -45.36 45.79
N PRO A 282 4.03 -45.83 45.98
CA PRO A 282 4.90 -45.30 47.04
C PRO A 282 5.15 -43.81 46.82
N ALA A 283 5.26 -43.06 47.93
CA ALA A 283 5.29 -41.58 47.93
C ALA A 283 6.38 -40.98 47.02
N MET A 284 7.52 -41.66 46.86
CA MET A 284 8.58 -41.23 45.94
C MET A 284 8.11 -41.29 44.47
N VAL A 285 7.44 -42.37 44.06
CA VAL A 285 6.97 -42.55 42.69
C VAL A 285 5.83 -41.57 42.37
N SER A 286 4.92 -41.33 43.32
CA SER A 286 3.83 -40.36 43.13
C SER A 286 4.32 -38.91 43.04
N LEU A 287 5.51 -38.59 43.57
CA LEU A 287 6.12 -37.27 43.44
C LEU A 287 6.75 -37.05 42.07
N TYR A 288 7.57 -38.00 41.58
CA TYR A 288 8.39 -37.81 40.38
C TYR A 288 7.64 -38.09 39.06
N VAL A 289 6.71 -39.05 39.03
CA VAL A 289 6.02 -39.44 37.78
C VAL A 289 5.19 -38.30 37.19
N PRO A 290 4.37 -37.54 37.95
CA PRO A 290 3.64 -36.39 37.41
C PRO A 290 4.56 -35.29 36.85
N ILE A 291 5.71 -35.06 37.49
CA ILE A 291 6.70 -34.06 37.04
C ILE A 291 7.26 -34.47 35.67
N LEU A 292 7.61 -35.75 35.48
CA LEU A 292 8.08 -36.26 34.18
C LEU A 292 7.01 -36.15 33.09
N ILE A 293 5.76 -36.48 33.41
CA ILE A 293 4.62 -36.34 32.47
C ILE A 293 4.46 -34.87 32.06
N CYS A 294 4.52 -33.94 33.02
CA CYS A 294 4.46 -32.51 32.75
C CYS A 294 5.62 -32.03 31.86
N LEU A 295 6.85 -32.50 32.11
CA LEU A 295 8.00 -32.17 31.25
C LEU A 295 7.79 -32.67 29.81
N VAL A 296 7.32 -33.90 29.63
CA VAL A 296 7.01 -34.44 28.29
C VAL A 296 5.93 -33.60 27.61
N LEU A 297 4.85 -33.26 28.30
CA LEU A 297 3.80 -32.40 27.76
C LEU A 297 4.32 -31.03 27.33
N ILE A 298 5.19 -30.37 28.11
CA ILE A 298 5.83 -29.11 27.73
C ILE A 298 6.60 -29.26 26.42
N THR A 299 7.39 -30.32 26.27
CA THR A 299 8.18 -30.53 25.05
C THR A 299 7.29 -30.73 23.82
N ILE A 300 6.17 -31.45 23.97
CA ILE A 300 5.18 -31.65 22.91
C ILE A 300 4.50 -30.32 22.55
N PHE A 301 4.03 -29.55 23.53
CA PHE A 301 3.41 -28.25 23.30
C PHE A 301 4.37 -27.23 22.68
N ALA A 302 5.64 -27.21 23.12
CA ALA A 302 6.68 -26.37 22.54
C ALA A 302 6.91 -26.72 21.06
N ARG A 303 7.03 -28.01 20.72
CA ARG A 303 7.16 -28.47 19.33
C ARG A 303 5.93 -28.14 18.50
N LEU A 304 4.73 -28.36 19.03
CA LEU A 304 3.48 -28.05 18.33
C LEU A 304 3.35 -26.54 18.06
N ARG A 305 3.77 -25.69 19.00
CA ARG A 305 3.82 -24.24 18.78
C ARG A 305 4.80 -23.81 17.70
N VAL A 306 6.01 -24.38 17.69
CA VAL A 306 7.00 -24.07 16.65
C VAL A 306 6.48 -24.50 15.27
N ALA A 307 5.87 -25.69 15.17
CA ALA A 307 5.25 -26.16 13.94
C ALA A 307 4.07 -25.26 13.50
N MET A 308 3.19 -24.85 14.43
CA MET A 308 2.12 -23.90 14.11
C MET A 308 2.69 -22.55 13.63
N ALA A 309 3.75 -22.05 14.24
CA ALA A 309 4.38 -20.80 13.83
C ALA A 309 4.93 -20.88 12.39
N THR A 310 5.54 -22.01 12.00
CA THR A 310 6.01 -22.22 10.62
C THR A 310 4.88 -22.37 9.62
N TYR A 311 3.75 -22.98 10.00
CA TYR A 311 2.54 -23.04 9.17
C TYR A 311 1.90 -21.66 8.96
N TYR A 312 1.85 -20.82 9.98
CA TYR A 312 1.30 -19.46 9.86
C TYR A 312 2.23 -18.49 9.12
N SER A 313 3.55 -18.69 9.18
CA SER A 313 4.50 -17.87 8.40
C SER A 313 4.56 -18.26 6.92
N SER A 314 4.21 -19.51 6.59
CA SER A 314 4.16 -20.03 5.21
C SER A 314 2.79 -19.88 4.55
N ALA A 315 1.74 -19.49 5.29
CA ALA A 315 0.49 -19.08 4.70
C ALA A 315 0.77 -17.89 3.76
N PRO A 316 0.49 -18.01 2.45
CA PRO A 316 0.82 -16.97 1.49
C PRO A 316 0.07 -15.73 1.91
N ARG A 317 0.81 -14.71 2.36
CA ARG A 317 0.27 -13.36 2.43
C ARG A 317 -0.33 -13.12 1.06
N LYS A 318 -1.65 -12.93 1.03
CA LYS A 318 -2.43 -12.61 -0.17
C LYS A 318 -1.89 -11.28 -0.67
N SER A 319 -0.76 -11.30 -1.37
CA SER A 319 -0.24 -10.15 -2.07
C SER A 319 -1.32 -9.88 -3.10
N SER A 320 -1.95 -8.72 -2.95
CA SER A 320 -2.77 -8.14 -4.00
C SER A 320 -1.85 -7.91 -5.19
N THR A 321 -1.62 -8.98 -5.95
CA THR A 321 -1.00 -8.93 -7.26
C THR A 321 -2.05 -8.31 -8.16
N THR A 322 -1.99 -6.99 -8.18
CA THR A 322 -2.54 -6.13 -9.23
C THR A 322 -2.15 -6.74 -10.57
N LYS A 323 -3.11 -7.38 -11.22
CA LYS A 323 -2.98 -7.72 -12.64
C LYS A 323 -3.13 -6.39 -13.39
N THR A 324 -2.02 -5.98 -13.98
CA THR A 324 -1.89 -4.96 -15.03
C THR A 324 -2.75 -5.30 -16.23
#